data_AF-A0A7C5FPT9-F1
#
_entry.id   AF-A0A7C5FPT9-F1
#
_cell.length_a   1.000
_cell.length_b   1.000
_cell.length_c   1.000
_cell.angle_alpha   90.00
_cell.angle_beta   90.00
_cell.angle_gamma   90.00
#
_symmetry.space_group_name_H-M   'P 1'
#
loop_
_entity.id
_entity.type
_entity.pdbx_description
1 polymer ?
#
loop_
_entity_poly.entity_id
_entity_poly.type
_entity_poly.pdbx_seq_one_letter_code
_entity_poly.pdbx_strand_id
1 'polypeptide(L)' 'MIKFAELKNLPKAELQKLLAEQRNKLKDLRFNLSFGKVKDISEVIKTKKTIARILTLLNQNNDKEK' A
#
# COMPACT_ATOMS: atom_id res chain seq x y z
N MET A 1 -0.47 -1.07 10.80
CA MET A 1 0.14 0.08 10.07
C MET A 1 1.61 -0.27 9.90
N ILE A 2 2.09 -0.40 8.66
CA ILE A 2 3.48 -0.79 8.39
C ILE A 2 4.38 0.43 8.61
N LYS A 3 5.52 0.23 9.29
CA LYS A 3 6.49 1.30 9.57
C LYS A 3 7.33 1.58 8.32
N PHE A 4 7.61 2.85 8.07
CA PHE A 4 8.34 3.31 6.89
C PHE A 4 9.76 2.72 6.80
N ALA A 5 10.36 2.39 7.94
CA ALA A 5 11.68 1.77 8.03
C ALA A 5 11.73 0.37 7.41
N GLU A 6 10.67 -0.43 7.53
CA GLU A 6 10.62 -1.78 6.96
C GLU A 6 10.52 -1.74 5.43
N LEU A 7 9.80 -0.76 4.88
CA LEU A 7 9.68 -0.55 3.44
C LEU A 7 10.99 -0.07 2.80
N LYS A 8 11.86 0.61 3.55
CA LYS A 8 13.10 1.17 3.03
C LYS A 8 14.19 0.12 2.78
N ASN A 9 14.18 -0.96 3.55
CA ASN A 9 15.18 -2.04 3.44
C ASN A 9 14.77 -3.14 2.44
N LEU A 10 13.54 -3.11 1.94
CA LEU A 10 13.05 -4.09 0.98
C LEU A 10 13.50 -3.77 -0.45
N PRO A 11 13.85 -4.78 -1.26
CA PRO A 11 14.23 -4.57 -2.65
C PRO A 11 13.03 -4.05 -3.48
N LYS A 12 13.30 -3.29 -4.55
CA LYS A 12 12.26 -2.73 -5.45
C LYS A 12 11.24 -3.78 -5.90
N ALA A 13 11.68 -5.02 -6.14
CA ALA A 13 10.81 -6.13 -6.54
C ALA A 13 9.79 -6.52 -5.45
N GLU A 14 10.21 -6.59 -4.18
CA GLU A 14 9.29 -6.88 -3.08
C GLU A 14 8.32 -5.72 -2.82
N LEU A 15 8.77 -4.46 -2.97
CA LEU A 15 7.89 -3.30 -2.87
C LEU A 15 6.79 -3.33 -3.93
N GLN A 16 7.11 -3.71 -5.16
CA GLN A 16 6.11 -3.88 -6.22
C GLN A 16 5.13 -5.02 -5.92
N LYS A 17 5.62 -6.14 -5.37
CA LYS A 17 4.79 -7.27 -4.95
C LYS A 17 3.81 -6.86 -3.85
N LEU A 18 4.31 -6.17 -2.81
CA LEU A 18 3.52 -5.65 -1.72
C LEU A 18 2.49 -4.63 -2.21
N LEU A 19 2.86 -3.80 -3.19
CA LEU A 19 1.94 -2.84 -3.81
C LEU A 19 0.78 -3.55 -4.52
N ALA A 20 1.05 -4.64 -5.23
CA ALA A 20 0.03 -5.45 -5.89
C ALA A 20 -0.92 -6.09 -4.86
N GLU A 21 -0.39 -6.66 -3.77
CA GLU A 21 -1.19 -7.22 -2.68
C GLU A 21 -2.08 -6.16 -2.02
N GLN A 22 -1.54 -4.99 -1.69
CA GLN A 22 -2.32 -3.91 -1.08
C GLN A 22 -3.41 -3.37 -2.02
N ARG A 23 -3.16 -3.36 -3.33
CA ARG A 23 -4.18 -3.00 -4.33
C ARG A 23 -5.30 -4.03 -4.41
N ASN A 24 -4.98 -5.32 -4.37
CA ASN A 24 -5.99 -6.39 -4.32
C ASN A 24 -6.83 -6.27 -3.05
N LYS A 25 -6.16 -6.10 -1.90
CA LYS A 25 -6.82 -5.89 -0.60
C LYS A 25 -7.72 -4.66 -0.60
N LEU A 26 -7.30 -3.57 -1.25
CA LEU A 26 -8.14 -2.39 -1.43
C LEU A 26 -9.38 -2.71 -2.28
N LYS A 27 -9.25 -3.53 -3.32
CA LYS A 27 -10.34 -3.96 -4.20
C LYS A 27 -11.35 -4.79 -3.41
N ASP A 28 -10.89 -5.78 -2.64
CA ASP A 28 -11.73 -6.60 -1.76
C ASP A 28 -12.45 -5.75 -0.71
N LEU A 29 -11.74 -4.82 -0.06
CA LEU A 29 -12.35 -3.88 0.88
C LEU A 29 -13.41 -3.00 0.21
N ARG A 30 -13.20 -2.61 -1.05
CA ARG A 30 -14.17 -1.81 -1.83
C ARG A 30 -15.40 -2.64 -2.22
N PHE A 31 -15.21 -3.91 -2.59
CA PHE A 31 -16.31 -4.84 -2.83
C PHE A 31 -17.13 -5.05 -1.56
N ASN A 32 -16.47 -5.34 -0.44
CA ASN A 32 -17.12 -5.46 0.86
C ASN A 32 -17.88 -4.18 1.25
N LEU A 33 -17.31 -2.99 0.96
CA LEU A 33 -17.96 -1.70 1.21
C LEU A 33 -19.24 -1.53 0.38
N SER A 34 -19.20 -1.95 -0.89
CA SER A 34 -20.36 -1.90 -1.78
C SER A 34 -21.51 -2.81 -1.33
N PHE A 35 -21.20 -3.89 -0.61
CA PHE A 35 -22.19 -4.80 -0.03
C PHE A 35 -22.81 -4.28 1.29
N GLY A 36 -22.46 -3.07 1.73
CA GLY A 36 -23.09 -2.42 2.90
C GLY A 36 -22.74 -3.02 4.26
N LYS A 37 -21.75 -3.93 4.32
CA LYS A 37 -21.36 -4.67 5.54
C LYS A 37 -20.18 -4.07 6.31
N VAL A 38 -19.62 -2.93 5.92
CA VAL A 38 -18.29 -2.56 6.43
C VAL A 38 -18.34 -1.69 7.68
N LYS A 39 -17.84 -2.27 8.77
CA LYS A 39 -17.58 -1.67 10.07
C LYS A 39 -16.23 -0.91 10.13
N ASP A 40 -15.33 -1.15 9.16
CA ASP A 40 -13.91 -0.75 9.23
C ASP A 40 -13.44 0.16 8.08
N ILE A 41 -14.07 1.33 7.92
CA ILE A 41 -13.60 2.42 7.02
C ILE A 41 -12.13 2.77 7.30
N SER A 42 -11.73 2.68 8.57
CA SER A 42 -10.35 2.88 9.03
C SER A 42 -9.34 2.00 8.30
N GLU A 43 -9.71 0.78 7.92
CA GLU A 43 -8.80 -0.16 7.26
C GLU A 43 -8.53 0.27 5.81
N VAL A 44 -9.55 0.75 5.10
CA VAL A 44 -9.42 1.34 3.76
C VAL A 44 -8.46 2.52 3.76
N ILE A 45 -8.59 3.41 4.75
CA ILE A 45 -7.72 4.58 4.90
C ILE A 45 -6.28 4.14 5.18
N LYS A 46 -6.08 3.14 6.05
CA LYS A 46 -4.75 2.58 6.36
C LYS A 46 -4.12 1.96 5.10
N THR A 47 -4.87 1.16 4.34
CA THR A 47 -4.41 0.52 3.10
C THR A 47 -4.00 1.57 2.06
N LYS A 48 -4.80 2.62 1.85
CA LYS A 48 -4.44 3.75 0.96
C LYS A 48 -3.15 4.45 1.40
N LYS A 49 -2.98 4.73 2.69
CA LYS A 49 -1.75 5.35 3.22
C LYS A 49 -0.53 4.46 3.02
N THR A 50 -0.68 3.14 3.16
CA THR A 50 0.40 2.17 2.88
C THR A 50 0.83 2.23 1.41
N ILE A 51 -0.13 2.21 0.47
CA ILE A 51 0.16 2.29 -0.97
C ILE A 51 0.90 3.60 -1.31
N ALA A 52 0.44 4.73 -0.76
CA ALA A 52 1.08 6.03 -0.99
C ALA A 52 2.55 6.03 -0.53
N ARG A 53 2.83 5.48 0.66
CA ARG A 53 4.21 5.38 1.19
C ARG A 53 5.10 4.50 0.30
N ILE A 54 4.60 3.37 -0.19
CA ILE A 54 5.36 2.48 -1.10
C ILE A 54 5.70 3.23 -2.40
N LEU A 55 4.72 3.93 -2.99
CA LEU A 55 4.93 4.73 -4.20
C LEU A 55 5.96 5.84 -3.99
N THR A 56 5.89 6.57 -2.86
CA THR A 56 6.88 7.59 -2.52
C THR A 56 8.28 7.00 -2.41
N LEU A 57 8.42 5.83 -1.80
CA LEU A 57 9.72 5.19 -1.63
C LEU A 57 10.29 4.67 -2.96
N LEU A 58 9.45 4.13 -3.84
CA LEU A 58 9.83 3.78 -5.20
C LEU A 58 10.30 5.00 -5.99
N ASN A 59 9.61 6.14 -5.86
CA ASN A 59 10.01 7.37 -6.53
C ASN A 59 11.33 7.92 -6.00
N GLN A 60 11.51 7.97 -4.66
CA GLN A 60 12.76 8.39 -4.03
C GLN A 60 13.96 7.53 -4.44
N ASN A 61 13.77 6.22 -4.63
CA ASN A 61 14.83 5.35 -5.13
C ASN A 61 15.14 5.56 -6.61
N ASN A 62 14.16 5.96 -7.43
CA ASN A 62 14.39 6.32 -8.84
C ASN A 62 15.09 7.68 -8.98
N ASP A 63 14.76 8.67 -8.13
CA ASP A 63 15.41 9.99 -8.15
C ASP A 63 16.88 9.94 -7.74
N LYS A 64 17.31 8.92 -6.98
CA LYS A 64 18.72 8.70 -6.60
C LYS A 64 19.58 8.03 -7.67
N GLU A 65 18.97 7.46 -8.69
CA GLU A 65 19.67 6.87 -9.86
C GLU A 65 19.82 7.86 -11.03
N LYS A 66 19.39 9.12 -10.86
CA LYS A 66 19.64 10.23 -11.79
C LYS A 66 20.79 11.10 -11.31
#